data_AF-X8E379-F1
#
_entry.id   AF-X8E379-F1
#
_cell.length_a   1.000
_cell.length_b   1.000
_cell.length_c   1.000
_cell.angle_alpha   90.00
_cell.angle_beta   90.00
_cell.angle_gamma   90.00
#
_symmetry.space_group_name_H-M   'P 1'
#
loop_
_entity.id
_entity.type
_entity.pdbx_description
1 polymer ?
#
loop_
_entity_poly.entity_id
_entity_poly.type
_entity_poly.pdbx_seq_one_letter_code
_entity_poly.pdbx_strand_id
1 'polypeptide(L)' 'MTRLAQTLGLTEFQTEIIATVREFVDKEVIPAAQELEHSDTYPQAIVDHMRDMGLFGLMIPEEYGGWASRC' A
#
# COMPACT_ATOMS: atom_id res chain seq x y z
N MET A 1 -8.21 -12.09 -15.48
CA MET A 1 -8.18 -11.59 -14.09
C MET A 1 -9.44 -10.78 -13.85
N THR A 2 -10.45 -11.41 -13.28
CA THR A 2 -11.75 -10.81 -13.01
C THR A 2 -11.54 -9.63 -12.05
N ARG A 3 -11.92 -8.41 -12.46
CA ARG A 3 -11.90 -7.22 -11.57
C ARG A 3 -12.81 -7.52 -10.37
N LEU A 4 -12.24 -8.00 -9.27
CA LEU A 4 -12.93 -8.11 -8.00
C LEU A 4 -13.19 -6.68 -7.52
N ALA A 5 -14.48 -6.32 -7.49
CA ALA A 5 -15.05 -5.12 -6.87
C ALA A 5 -14.43 -3.77 -7.28
N GLN A 6 -15.05 -3.06 -8.23
CA GLN A 6 -14.91 -1.61 -8.26
C GLN A 6 -15.77 -1.01 -7.15
N THR A 7 -15.15 -0.34 -6.19
CA THR A 7 -15.87 0.46 -5.19
C THR A 7 -16.51 1.64 -5.91
N LEU A 8 -17.84 1.69 -5.92
CA LEU A 8 -18.59 2.81 -6.50
C LEU A 8 -18.63 4.00 -5.53
N GLY A 9 -18.75 5.22 -6.05
CA GLY A 9 -18.91 6.43 -5.23
C GLY A 9 -17.62 6.98 -4.62
N LEU A 10 -16.46 6.59 -5.13
CA LEU A 10 -15.18 7.16 -4.72
C LEU A 10 -15.01 8.59 -5.27
N THR A 11 -14.38 9.44 -4.47
CA THR A 11 -13.88 10.73 -4.93
C THR A 11 -12.70 10.55 -5.89
N GLU A 12 -12.38 11.59 -6.66
CA GLU A 12 -11.20 11.61 -7.55
C GLU A 12 -9.92 11.33 -6.75
N PHE A 13 -9.75 12.01 -5.61
CA PHE A 13 -8.60 11.81 -4.72
C PHE A 13 -8.48 10.37 -4.18
N GLN A 14 -9.59 9.76 -3.75
CA GLN A 14 -9.57 8.35 -3.31
C GLN A 14 -9.23 7.40 -4.46
N THR A 15 -9.66 7.72 -5.67
CA THR A 15 -9.34 6.93 -6.87
C THR A 15 -7.84 7.01 -7.18
N GLU A 16 -7.24 8.20 -7.06
CA GLU A 16 -5.80 8.40 -7.23
C GLU A 16 -4.99 7.62 -6.19
N ILE A 17 -5.36 7.67 -4.90
CA ILE A 17 -4.70 6.89 -3.85
C ILE A 17 -4.71 5.39 -4.19
N ILE A 18 -5.87 4.85 -4.58
CA ILE A 18 -5.99 3.43 -4.94
C ILE A 18 -5.14 3.10 -6.17
N ALA A 19 -5.06 4.00 -7.15
CA ALA A 19 -4.24 3.81 -8.34
C ALA A 19 -2.74 3.73 -7.97
N THR A 20 -2.26 4.63 -7.12
CA THR A 20 -0.87 4.63 -6.64
C THR A 20 -0.52 3.36 -5.88
N VAL A 21 -1.39 2.93 -4.94
CA VAL A 21 -1.17 1.69 -4.17
C VAL A 21 -1.18 0.47 -5.08
N ARG A 22 -2.06 0.44 -6.09
CA ARG A 22 -2.12 -0.65 -7.06
C ARG A 22 -0.83 -0.76 -7.88
N GLU A 23 -0.32 0.37 -8.35
CA GLU A 23 0.94 0.40 -9.10
C GLU A 23 2.11 -0.12 -8.26
N PHE A 24 2.17 0.24 -6.98
CA PHE A 24 3.15 -0.30 -6.03
C PHE A 24 3.02 -1.83 -5.87
N VAL A 25 1.80 -2.34 -5.68
CA VAL A 25 1.56 -3.78 -5.55
C VAL A 25 1.98 -4.53 -6.81
N ASP A 26 1.61 -4.03 -7.98
CA ASP A 26 1.90 -4.69 -9.26
C ASP A 26 3.41 -4.72 -9.56
N LYS A 27 4.15 -3.67 -9.17
CA LYS A 27 5.59 -3.53 -9.47
C LYS A 27 6.51 -4.18 -8.44
N GLU A 28 6.20 -4.05 -7.15
CA GLU A 28 7.12 -4.42 -6.06
C GLU A 28 6.65 -5.67 -5.32
N VAL A 29 5.35 -5.80 -5.06
CA VAL A 29 4.83 -6.87 -4.18
C VAL A 29 4.60 -8.18 -4.94
N ILE A 30 3.89 -8.14 -6.07
CA ILE A 30 3.57 -9.35 -6.85
C ILE A 30 4.83 -10.09 -7.31
N PRO A 31 5.87 -9.43 -7.85
CA PRO A 31 7.09 -10.12 -8.29
C PRO A 31 7.87 -10.75 -7.13
N ALA A 32 7.90 -10.08 -5.97
CA ALA A 32 8.62 -10.56 -4.79
C ALA A 32 7.89 -11.69 -4.05
N ALA A 33 6.57 -11.83 -4.21
CA ALA A 33 5.74 -12.75 -3.44
C ALA A 33 6.23 -14.20 -3.48
N GLN A 34 6.59 -14.71 -4.67
CA GLN A 34 7.04 -16.10 -4.83
C GLN A 34 8.34 -16.39 -4.10
N GLU A 35 9.29 -15.46 -4.13
CA GLU A 35 10.59 -15.60 -3.46
C GLU A 35 10.43 -15.52 -1.93
N LEU A 36 9.62 -14.57 -1.46
CA LEU A 36 9.34 -14.38 -0.05
C LEU A 36 8.62 -15.57 0.58
N GLU A 37 7.65 -16.16 -0.14
CA GLU A 37 6.97 -17.38 0.29
C GLU A 37 7.95 -18.56 0.39
N HIS A 38 8.84 -18.72 -0.59
CA HIS A 38 9.79 -19.83 -0.60
C HIS A 38 10.88 -19.70 0.47
N SER A 39 11.29 -18.46 0.77
CA SER A 39 12.36 -18.16 1.73
C SER A 39 11.88 -18.01 3.17
N ASP A 40 10.57 -18.06 3.43
CA ASP A 40 9.93 -17.83 4.74
C ASP A 40 10.48 -16.59 5.45
N THR A 41 10.77 -15.55 4.66
CA THR A 41 11.48 -14.35 5.10
C THR A 41 10.52 -13.18 5.23
N TYR A 42 10.68 -12.42 6.31
CA TYR A 42 9.91 -11.20 6.51
C TYR A 42 10.27 -10.14 5.45
N PRO A 43 9.29 -9.58 4.71
CA PRO A 43 9.54 -8.66 3.61
C PRO A 43 9.82 -7.24 4.09
N GLN A 44 10.93 -7.06 4.81
CA GLN A 44 11.30 -5.79 5.45
C GLN A 44 11.31 -4.62 4.46
N ALA A 45 11.90 -4.79 3.27
CA ALA A 45 12.00 -3.73 2.27
C ALA A 45 10.63 -3.26 1.75
N ILE A 46 9.67 -4.18 1.57
CA ILE A 46 8.31 -3.83 1.14
C ILE A 46 7.61 -3.05 2.25
N VAL A 47 7.76 -3.50 3.51
CA VAL A 47 7.15 -2.84 4.67
C VAL A 47 7.71 -1.45 4.89
N ASP A 48 9.03 -1.27 4.73
CA ASP A 48 9.66 0.04 4.84
C ASP A 48 9.17 1.00 3.75
N HIS A 49 8.99 0.51 2.52
CA HIS A 49 8.40 1.31 1.45
C HIS A 49 6.93 1.68 1.76
N MET A 50 6.13 0.76 2.29
CA MET A 50 4.76 1.06 2.73
C MET A 50 4.70 2.13 3.83
N ARG A 51 5.67 2.11 4.74
CA ARG A 51 5.88 3.15 5.77
C ARG A 51 6.22 4.49 5.14
N ASP A 52 7.13 4.53 4.17
CA ASP A 52 7.53 5.76 3.49
C ASP A 52 6.39 6.38 2.67
N MET A 53 5.51 5.54 2.14
CA MET A 53 4.26 5.94 1.50
C MET A 53 3.19 6.44 2.49
N GLY A 54 3.41 6.29 3.80
CA GLY A 54 2.47 6.74 4.84
C GLY A 54 1.22 5.86 4.98
N LEU A 55 1.21 4.64 4.42
CA LEU A 55 0.03 3.78 4.39
C LEU A 55 -0.45 3.35 5.79
N PHE A 56 0.44 3.25 6.76
CA PHE A 56 0.10 2.92 8.14
C PHE A 56 -0.57 4.09 8.89
N GLY A 57 -0.41 5.32 8.41
CA GLY A 57 -0.94 6.53 9.03
C GLY A 57 -2.32 6.95 8.51
N LEU A 58 -2.94 6.21 7.59
CA LEU A 58 -4.18 6.61 6.90
C LEU A 58 -5.39 6.75 7.84
N MET A 59 -5.39 6.07 8.99
CA MET A 59 -6.48 6.09 9.98
C MET A 59 -6.16 6.95 11.20
N ILE A 60 -4.97 7.56 11.24
CA ILE A 60 -4.51 8.38 12.37
C ILE A 60 -4.79 9.84 12.04
N PRO A 61 -5.46 10.61 12.92
CA PRO A 61 -5.62 12.05 12.73
C PRO A 61 -4.26 12.75 12.62
N GLU A 62 -4.17 13.79 11.79
CA GLU A 62 -2.94 14.57 11.57
C GLU A 62 -2.31 15.09 12.88
N GLU A 63 -3.15 15.50 13.84
CA GLU A 63 -2.75 15.98 15.15
C GLU A 63 -1.93 14.97 15.98
N TYR A 64 -2.02 13.67 15.67
CA TYR A 64 -1.27 12.60 16.31
C TYR A 64 -0.16 12.03 15.41
N GLY A 65 0.19 12.73 14.32
CA GLY A 65 1.19 12.26 13.34
C GLY A 65 0.59 11.54 12.12
N GLY A 66 -0.71 11.63 11.88
CA GLY A 66 -1.35 11.08 10.68
C GLY A 66 -0.78 11.58 9.35
N TRP A 67 -0.85 10.71 8.32
CA TRP A 67 -0.37 10.79 6.91
C TRP A 67 1.03 11.35 6.59
N ALA A 68 1.62 12.16 7.47
CA ALA A 68 2.89 12.86 7.28
C ALA A 68 3.99 12.44 8.26
N SER A 69 3.70 11.64 9.29
CA SER A 69 4.75 11.01 10.09
C SER A 69 5.14 9.66 9.48
N ARG A 70 6.36 9.61 8.93
CA ARG A 70 7.06 8.35 8.62
C ARG A 70 7.21 7.57 9.94
N CYS A 71 6.31 6.63 10.22
CA CYS A 71 6.37 5.74 11.39
C CYS A 71 6.69 4.31 10.99
#